data_AF-A0A6J4JER7-F1
#
_entry.id   AF-A0A6J4JER7-F1
#
_cell.length_a   1.000
_cell.length_b   1.000
_cell.length_c   1.000
_cell.angle_alpha   90.00
_cell.angle_beta   90.00
_cell.angle_gamma   90.00
#
_symmetry.space_group_name_H-M   'P 1'
#
loop_
_entity.id
_entity.type
_entity.pdbx_description
1 polymer ?
#
loop_
_entity_poly.entity_id
_entity_poly.type
_entity_poly.pdbx_seq_one_letter_code
_entity_poly.pdbx_strand_id
1 'polypeptide(L)'
;MKKFALYSFAYLFVFLSSCQQKQDQAGLDEYTRFQLASWNKHLSHIIITDIFTPPVASRIYAYTNIAAYEALVPAYPACQSLAGQLNGLENIPQPEKNKEYYFPLASAEAFATVMKKLTLVPENTEKFENEYLAQIKKIGIK
;
A
#
# COMPACT_ATOMS: atom_id res chain seq x y z
N MET A 1 -56.51 -6.83 -6.93
CA MET A 1 -55.65 -6.93 -5.73
C MET A 1 -54.52 -7.95 -5.84
N LYS A 2 -54.69 -9.12 -6.50
CA LYS A 2 -53.63 -10.14 -6.66
C LYS A 2 -52.39 -9.69 -7.45
N LYS A 3 -52.54 -8.79 -8.44
CA LYS A 3 -51.43 -8.27 -9.25
C LYS A 3 -50.49 -7.33 -8.46
N PHE A 4 -51.01 -6.60 -7.48
CA PHE A 4 -50.23 -5.67 -6.64
C PHE A 4 -49.31 -6.41 -5.66
N ALA A 5 -49.76 -7.54 -5.12
CA ALA A 5 -48.95 -8.43 -4.29
C ALA A 5 -47.81 -9.11 -5.09
N LEU A 6 -48.05 -9.38 -6.38
CA LEU A 6 -47.07 -10.00 -7.29
C LEU A 6 -45.91 -9.05 -7.64
N TYR A 7 -46.21 -7.76 -7.82
CA TYR A 7 -45.17 -6.73 -8.03
C TYR A 7 -44.36 -6.45 -6.75
N SER A 8 -44.97 -6.54 -5.57
CA SER A 8 -44.26 -6.36 -4.30
C SER A 8 -43.24 -7.48 -4.03
N PHE A 9 -43.56 -8.72 -4.41
CA PHE A 9 -42.63 -9.86 -4.28
C PHE A 9 -41.46 -9.79 -5.27
N ALA A 10 -41.70 -9.25 -6.48
CA ALA A 10 -40.65 -9.02 -7.47
C ALA A 10 -39.67 -7.92 -7.03
N TYR A 11 -40.13 -6.89 -6.31
CA TYR A 11 -39.27 -5.83 -5.78
C TYR A 11 -38.37 -6.32 -4.63
N LEU A 12 -38.86 -7.28 -3.83
CA LEU A 12 -38.10 -7.88 -2.73
C LEU A 12 -36.93 -8.77 -3.22
N PHE A 13 -37.05 -9.37 -4.41
CA PHE A 13 -36.00 -10.22 -4.99
C PHE A 13 -34.82 -9.41 -5.55
N VAL A 14 -35.05 -8.15 -5.96
CA VAL A 14 -34.01 -7.26 -6.50
C VAL A 14 -33.03 -6.80 -5.41
N PHE A 15 -33.45 -6.75 -4.14
CA PHE A 15 -32.59 -6.34 -3.02
C PHE A 15 -31.60 -7.42 -2.54
N LEU A 16 -31.79 -8.69 -2.88
CA LEU A 16 -30.93 -9.78 -2.40
C LEU A 16 -29.67 -10.01 -3.27
N SER A 17 -29.55 -9.35 -4.43
CA SER A 17 -28.40 -9.49 -5.32
C SER A 17 -27.26 -8.50 -5.04
N SER A 18 -27.38 -7.67 -3.99
CA SER A 18 -26.35 -6.67 -3.63
C SER A 18 -25.28 -7.22 -2.66
N CYS A 19 -24.92 -8.48 -2.80
CA CYS A 19 -23.77 -9.04 -2.10
C CYS A 19 -22.49 -8.52 -2.79
N GLN A 20 -21.94 -7.41 -2.29
CA GLN A 20 -20.59 -6.97 -2.66
C GLN A 20 -19.60 -8.07 -2.27
N GLN A 21 -18.79 -8.51 -3.23
CA GLN A 21 -17.75 -9.51 -3.00
C GLN A 21 -16.76 -8.97 -1.98
N LYS A 22 -16.78 -9.56 -0.77
CA LYS A 22 -15.93 -9.15 0.34
C LYS A 22 -14.46 -9.38 -0.06
N GLN A 23 -13.65 -8.33 0.01
CA GLN A 23 -12.21 -8.37 -0.27
C GLN A 23 -11.52 -9.44 0.58
N ASP A 24 -10.62 -10.24 -0.01
CA ASP A 24 -9.85 -11.26 0.70
C ASP A 24 -8.75 -10.62 1.57
N GLN A 25 -9.16 -10.10 2.71
CA GLN A 25 -8.28 -9.42 3.65
C GLN A 25 -7.20 -10.35 4.21
N ALA A 26 -7.55 -11.61 4.49
CA ALA A 26 -6.61 -12.58 5.05
C ALA A 26 -5.48 -12.91 4.07
N GLY A 27 -5.80 -13.11 2.79
CA GLY A 27 -4.81 -13.33 1.75
C GLY A 27 -3.89 -12.13 1.54
N LEU A 28 -4.43 -10.91 1.65
CA LEU A 28 -3.65 -9.67 1.57
C LEU A 28 -2.68 -9.53 2.75
N ASP A 29 -3.17 -9.75 3.97
CA ASP A 29 -2.37 -9.66 5.18
C ASP A 29 -1.24 -10.71 5.18
N GLU A 30 -1.51 -11.91 4.66
CA GLU A 30 -0.50 -12.96 4.48
C GLU A 30 0.57 -12.55 3.46
N TYR A 31 0.17 -12.08 2.27
CA TYR A 31 1.09 -11.67 1.22
C TYR A 31 1.97 -10.48 1.64
N THR A 32 1.38 -9.51 2.36
CA THR A 32 2.08 -8.29 2.75
C THR A 32 2.87 -8.39 4.06
N ARG A 33 2.72 -9.48 4.83
CA ARG A 33 3.40 -9.68 6.13
C ARG A 33 4.89 -9.38 6.10
N PHE A 34 5.58 -9.76 5.02
CA PHE A 34 7.02 -9.56 4.84
C PHE A 34 7.35 -8.58 3.71
N GLN A 35 6.40 -7.72 3.31
CA GLN A 35 6.59 -6.81 2.18
C GLN A 35 7.82 -5.93 2.37
N LEU A 36 8.02 -5.31 3.54
CA LEU A 36 9.13 -4.38 3.74
C LEU A 36 10.49 -5.07 3.64
N ALA A 37 10.58 -6.34 4.07
CA ALA A 37 11.79 -7.14 3.89
C ALA A 37 12.04 -7.43 2.39
N SER A 38 10.98 -7.75 1.64
CA SER A 38 11.06 -7.96 0.18
C SER A 38 11.47 -6.69 -0.57
N TRP A 39 10.85 -5.56 -0.24
CA TRP A 39 11.16 -4.24 -0.79
C TRP A 39 12.59 -3.81 -0.47
N ASN A 40 13.04 -3.98 0.79
CA ASN A 40 14.44 -3.68 1.14
C ASN A 40 15.43 -4.62 0.46
N LYS A 41 15.09 -5.90 0.26
CA LYS A 41 15.92 -6.84 -0.52
C LYS A 41 16.05 -6.40 -1.98
N HIS A 42 14.96 -5.96 -2.59
CA HIS A 42 14.99 -5.41 -3.95
C HIS A 42 15.81 -4.10 -4.00
N LEU A 43 15.63 -3.20 -3.04
CA LEU A 43 16.46 -1.99 -2.91
C LEU A 43 17.95 -2.32 -2.77
N SER A 44 18.32 -3.33 -1.97
CA SER A 44 19.71 -3.78 -1.87
C SER A 44 20.27 -4.27 -3.20
N HIS A 45 19.45 -4.97 -4.00
CA HIS A 45 19.86 -5.38 -5.33
C HIS A 45 20.14 -4.16 -6.22
N ILE A 46 19.24 -3.16 -6.22
CA ILE A 46 19.44 -1.92 -6.97
C ILE A 46 20.67 -1.15 -6.49
N ILE A 47 20.90 -1.08 -5.18
CA ILE A 47 22.07 -0.41 -4.61
C ILE A 47 23.38 -1.02 -5.12
N ILE A 48 23.41 -2.35 -5.25
CA ILE A 48 24.56 -3.09 -5.78
C ILE A 48 24.69 -2.88 -7.29
N THR A 49 23.61 -3.01 -8.06
CA THR A 49 23.66 -2.91 -9.53
C THR A 49 24.01 -1.50 -10.00
N ASP A 50 23.52 -0.48 -9.30
CA ASP A 50 23.75 0.93 -9.61
C ASP A 50 25.06 1.44 -8.96
N ILE A 51 25.79 0.59 -8.23
CA ILE A 51 27.11 0.87 -7.62
C ILE A 51 27.08 2.14 -6.74
N PHE A 52 26.05 2.26 -5.90
CA PHE A 52 25.97 3.37 -4.95
C PHE A 52 27.02 3.24 -3.86
N THR A 53 27.68 4.35 -3.53
CA THR A 53 28.65 4.38 -2.43
C THR A 53 27.95 4.22 -1.07
N PRO A 54 28.65 3.73 -0.02
CA PRO A 54 28.05 3.54 1.30
C PRO A 54 27.26 4.74 1.87
N PRO A 55 27.75 6.00 1.82
CA PRO A 55 26.97 7.13 2.32
C PRO A 55 25.72 7.42 1.47
N VAL A 56 25.76 7.18 0.17
CA VAL A 56 24.59 7.36 -0.71
C VAL A 56 23.56 6.26 -0.45
N ALA A 57 23.98 5.01 -0.34
CA ALA A 57 23.12 3.89 0.02
C ALA A 57 22.38 4.13 1.35
N SER A 58 23.09 4.62 2.38
CA SER A 58 22.48 4.98 3.67
C SER A 58 21.32 5.98 3.52
N ARG A 59 21.48 6.98 2.66
CA ARG A 59 20.43 7.98 2.39
C ARG A 59 19.21 7.34 1.73
N ILE A 60 19.41 6.45 0.76
CA ILE A 60 18.32 5.80 0.03
C ILE A 60 17.50 4.91 0.97
N TYR A 61 18.16 4.05 1.78
CA TYR A 61 17.46 3.23 2.77
C TYR A 61 16.67 4.07 3.78
N ALA A 62 17.26 5.16 4.29
CA ALA A 62 16.60 5.98 5.29
C ALA A 62 15.29 6.59 4.74
N TYR A 63 15.34 7.31 3.62
CA TYR A 63 14.17 8.02 3.11
C TYR A 63 13.07 7.08 2.61
N THR A 64 13.42 5.95 1.98
CA THR A 64 12.44 4.96 1.52
C THR A 64 11.69 4.33 2.70
N ASN A 65 12.40 3.96 3.77
CA ASN A 65 11.78 3.38 4.96
C ASN A 65 11.03 4.43 5.81
N ILE A 66 11.48 5.68 5.88
CA ILE A 66 10.71 6.77 6.54
C ILE A 66 9.35 6.95 5.84
N ALA A 67 9.33 7.03 4.51
CA ALA A 67 8.08 7.17 3.77
C ALA A 67 7.14 5.97 3.98
N ALA A 68 7.69 4.76 3.93
CA ALA A 68 6.93 3.54 4.17
C ALA A 68 6.38 3.45 5.60
N TYR A 69 7.16 3.88 6.60
CA TYR A 69 6.78 3.93 8.00
C TYR A 69 5.64 4.92 8.23
N GLU A 70 5.81 6.17 7.78
CA GLU A 70 4.81 7.23 7.93
C GLU A 70 3.47 6.85 7.29
N ALA A 71 3.49 6.14 6.16
CA ALA A 71 2.28 5.62 5.52
C ALA A 71 1.61 4.47 6.31
N LEU A 72 2.34 3.72 7.14
CA LEU A 72 1.78 2.69 8.02
C LEU A 72 1.21 3.25 9.32
N VAL A 73 1.82 4.31 9.88
CA VAL A 73 1.49 4.85 11.22
C VAL A 73 -0.02 4.94 11.51
N PRO A 74 -0.90 5.41 10.59
CA PRO A 74 -2.33 5.50 10.88
C PRO A 74 -3.01 4.16 11.22
N ALA A 75 -2.45 3.02 10.77
CA ALA A 75 -2.95 1.68 11.08
C ALA A 75 -2.38 1.07 12.36
N TYR A 76 -1.32 1.66 12.92
CA TYR A 76 -0.59 1.12 14.06
C TYR A 76 -0.54 2.15 15.19
N PRO A 77 -1.57 2.21 16.07
CA PRO A 77 -1.65 3.19 17.15
C PRO A 77 -0.49 3.14 18.16
N ALA A 78 0.25 2.02 18.22
CA ALA A 78 1.44 1.87 19.04
C ALA A 78 2.67 2.59 18.46
N CYS A 79 2.64 2.94 17.17
CA CYS A 79 3.72 3.64 16.47
C CYS A 79 3.49 5.16 16.55
N GLN A 80 4.57 5.92 16.72
CA GLN A 80 4.53 7.39 16.74
C GLN A 80 5.12 7.93 15.45
N SER A 81 4.44 8.89 14.82
CA SER A 81 4.96 9.58 13.64
C SER A 81 6.33 10.21 13.94
N LEU A 82 7.24 10.10 12.98
CA LEU A 82 8.56 10.73 12.97
C LEU A 82 8.49 12.22 12.62
N ALA A 83 7.32 12.72 12.19
CA ALA A 83 7.09 14.14 11.98
C ALA A 83 7.38 14.92 13.28
N GLY A 84 8.15 16.00 13.16
CA GLY A 84 8.65 16.77 14.31
C GLY A 84 9.78 16.11 15.11
N GLN A 85 10.14 14.85 14.83
CA GLN A 85 11.31 14.19 15.42
C GLN A 85 12.54 14.26 14.51
N LEU A 86 12.34 14.14 13.20
CA LEU A 86 13.40 14.27 12.21
C LEU A 86 13.52 15.71 11.70
N ASN A 87 14.75 16.16 11.50
CA ASN A 87 15.04 17.50 10.99
C ASN A 87 14.36 17.74 9.64
N GLY A 88 13.41 18.69 9.61
CA GLY A 88 12.69 19.08 8.39
C GLY A 88 11.58 18.12 7.97
N LEU A 89 11.23 17.09 8.76
CA LEU A 89 10.04 16.29 8.53
C LEU A 89 8.85 16.91 9.26
N GLU A 90 7.98 17.55 8.49
CA GLU A 90 6.72 18.11 8.98
C GLU A 90 5.58 17.08 8.92
N ASN A 91 4.40 17.50 9.36
CA ASN A 91 3.21 16.66 9.34
C ASN A 91 2.87 16.19 7.92
N ILE A 92 2.60 14.89 7.79
CA ILE A 92 2.19 14.28 6.53
C ILE A 92 0.65 14.36 6.34
N PRO A 93 0.16 14.27 5.09
CA PRO A 93 -1.27 14.14 4.81
C PRO A 93 -1.87 12.95 5.57
N GLN A 94 -2.99 13.19 6.26
CA GLN A 94 -3.71 12.16 6.98
C GLN A 94 -4.75 11.48 6.08
N PRO A 95 -5.08 10.19 6.33
CA PRO A 95 -6.13 9.50 5.60
C PRO A 95 -7.46 10.26 5.69
N GLU A 96 -8.23 10.27 4.60
CA GLU A 96 -9.53 10.93 4.59
C GLU A 96 -10.50 10.19 5.51
N LYS A 97 -11.31 10.94 6.26
CA LYS A 97 -12.33 10.36 7.12
C LYS A 97 -13.35 9.58 6.27
N ASN A 98 -13.80 8.44 6.78
CA ASN A 98 -14.81 7.58 6.17
C ASN A 98 -14.39 6.91 4.84
N LYS A 99 -13.09 6.88 4.52
CA LYS A 99 -12.55 6.01 3.47
C LYS A 99 -11.84 4.82 4.09
N GLU A 100 -11.96 3.67 3.45
CA GLU A 100 -11.21 2.48 3.82
C GLU A 100 -9.87 2.48 3.08
N TYR A 101 -8.80 2.19 3.81
CA TYR A 101 -7.45 2.14 3.29
C TYR A 101 -6.80 0.82 3.65
N TYR A 102 -6.10 0.24 2.69
CA TYR A 102 -5.19 -0.86 2.96
C TYR A 102 -3.77 -0.31 3.14
N PHE A 103 -3.42 0.01 4.38
CA PHE A 103 -2.17 0.67 4.73
C PHE A 103 -0.88 -0.07 4.33
N PRO A 104 -0.81 -1.42 4.34
CA PRO A 104 0.35 -2.11 3.78
C PRO A 104 0.61 -1.76 2.31
N LEU A 105 -0.44 -1.63 1.49
CA LEU A 105 -0.27 -1.17 0.11
C LEU A 105 0.19 0.29 0.04
N ALA A 106 -0.42 1.19 0.83
CA ALA A 106 0.01 2.59 0.90
C ALA A 106 1.50 2.73 1.29
N SER A 107 1.97 1.87 2.20
CA SER A 107 3.37 1.78 2.61
C SER A 107 4.30 1.35 1.48
N ALA A 108 3.92 0.32 0.73
CA ALA A 108 4.70 -0.15 -0.42
C ALA A 108 4.77 0.92 -1.53
N GLU A 109 3.66 1.58 -1.83
CA GLU A 109 3.57 2.70 -2.78
C GLU A 109 4.45 3.89 -2.35
N ALA A 110 4.42 4.25 -1.07
CA ALA A 110 5.28 5.30 -0.53
C ALA A 110 6.77 4.94 -0.63
N PHE A 111 7.13 3.68 -0.32
CA PHE A 111 8.48 3.16 -0.49
C PHE A 111 8.93 3.27 -1.95
N ALA A 112 8.13 2.74 -2.89
CA ALA A 112 8.41 2.73 -4.32
C ALA A 112 8.57 4.14 -4.88
N THR A 113 7.69 5.06 -4.49
CA THR A 113 7.70 6.46 -4.91
C THR A 113 9.02 7.15 -4.55
N VAL A 114 9.50 6.96 -3.32
CA VAL A 114 10.77 7.54 -2.89
C VAL A 114 11.96 6.81 -3.52
N MET A 115 11.89 5.48 -3.64
CA MET A 115 12.93 4.68 -4.27
C MET A 115 13.19 5.14 -5.71
N LYS A 116 12.14 5.25 -6.53
CA LYS A 116 12.22 5.76 -7.92
C LYS A 116 12.90 7.13 -8.03
N LYS A 117 12.70 8.01 -7.05
CA LYS A 117 13.31 9.35 -7.02
C LYS A 117 14.78 9.36 -6.62
N LEU A 118 15.27 8.31 -5.98
CA LEU A 118 16.61 8.25 -5.40
C LEU A 118 17.54 7.23 -6.08
N THR A 119 17.01 6.37 -6.94
CA THR A 119 17.76 5.41 -7.77
C THR A 119 18.05 5.95 -9.17
N LEU A 120 19.00 5.36 -9.91
CA LEU A 120 19.40 5.87 -11.23
C LEU A 120 18.47 5.44 -12.36
N VAL A 121 17.90 4.23 -12.26
CA VAL A 121 17.03 3.61 -13.28
C VAL A 121 15.66 3.32 -12.66
N PRO A 122 14.72 4.29 -12.67
CA PRO A 122 13.39 4.13 -12.07
C PRO A 122 12.60 2.94 -12.60
N GLU A 123 12.81 2.58 -13.87
CA GLU A 123 12.12 1.49 -14.56
C GLU A 123 12.32 0.14 -13.87
N ASN A 124 13.46 -0.07 -13.21
CA ASN A 124 13.72 -1.27 -12.43
C ASN A 124 12.78 -1.37 -11.22
N THR A 125 12.53 -0.24 -10.56
CA THR A 125 11.60 -0.16 -9.43
C THR A 125 10.16 -0.26 -9.93
N GLU A 126 9.81 0.42 -11.03
CA GLU A 126 8.47 0.36 -11.63
C GLU A 126 8.10 -1.05 -12.05
N LYS A 127 9.05 -1.82 -12.59
CA LYS A 127 8.81 -3.22 -12.92
C LYS A 127 8.44 -4.03 -11.68
N PHE A 128 9.23 -3.92 -10.61
CA PHE A 128 8.97 -4.63 -9.35
C PHE A 128 7.65 -4.21 -8.71
N GLU A 129 7.36 -2.90 -8.70
CA GLU A 129 6.11 -2.33 -8.22
C GLU A 129 4.91 -2.86 -9.03
N ASN A 130 4.98 -2.85 -10.36
CA ASN A 130 3.91 -3.37 -11.22
C ASN A 130 3.65 -4.86 -10.99
N GLU A 131 4.71 -5.66 -10.82
CA GLU A 131 4.59 -7.09 -10.49
C GLU A 131 3.92 -7.27 -9.12
N TYR A 132 4.33 -6.50 -8.11
CA TYR A 132 3.75 -6.48 -6.77
C TYR A 132 2.26 -6.10 -6.79
N LEU A 133 1.91 -5.01 -7.47
CA LEU A 133 0.53 -4.53 -7.62
C LEU A 133 -0.34 -5.53 -8.40
N ALA A 134 0.21 -6.20 -9.40
CA ALA A 134 -0.51 -7.25 -10.11
C ALA A 134 -0.88 -8.42 -9.19
N GLN A 135 -0.04 -8.78 -8.21
CA GLN A 135 -0.38 -9.81 -7.22
C GLN A 135 -1.44 -9.32 -6.24
N ILE A 136 -1.30 -8.10 -5.71
CA ILE A 136 -2.30 -7.47 -4.84
C ILE A 136 -3.69 -7.42 -5.50
N LYS A 137 -3.73 -7.07 -6.80
CA LYS A 137 -4.95 -7.05 -7.61
C LYS A 137 -5.57 -8.43 -7.81
N LYS A 138 -4.76 -9.47 -7.94
CA LYS A 138 -5.24 -10.86 -8.03
C LYS A 138 -5.85 -11.35 -6.72
N ILE A 139 -5.32 -10.92 -5.59
CA ILE A 139 -5.78 -11.37 -4.26
C ILE A 139 -7.10 -10.70 -3.89
N GLY A 140 -7.23 -9.37 -4.04
CA GLY A 140 -8.50 -8.77 -3.64
C GLY A 140 -8.67 -7.26 -3.76
N ILE A 141 -7.62 -6.47 -3.96
CA ILE A 141 -7.76 -5.01 -4.08
C ILE A 141 -7.90 -4.65 -5.56
N LYS A 142 -9.12 -4.26 -5.99
CA LYS A 142 -9.38 -3.83 -7.37
C LYS A 142 -9.14 -2.34 -7.55
#